data_AF-F0J453-F1
#
_entry.id   AF-F0J453-F1
#
_cell.length_a   1.000
_cell.length_b   1.000
_cell.length_c   1.000
_cell.angle_alpha   90.00
_cell.angle_beta   90.00
_cell.angle_gamma   90.00
#
_symmetry.space_group_name_H-M   'P 1'
#
loop_
_entity.id
_entity.type
_entity.pdbx_description
1 polymer ?
#
loop_
_entity_poly.entity_id
_entity_poly.type
_entity_poly.pdbx_seq_one_letter_code
_entity_poly.pdbx_strand_id
1 'polypeptide(L)'
;MDRTIVYPGAIPLDTDILNLNRNVMVAIGALNEAVLGGGMVADGLACTPTVPASLTVTVAPGSITQLGPVDANSYGSLPQDTAQQTVRMGINLDPVTFTLAAPASSGQSVNYLIEATFSEADADPVVLPYVNAADPSVPYSGPGNSGGAQNTQRLQRVQLQVKPGAAAAAGTQVTPPVDAGWVGLYVVTVNYGQSAITAADIVTLPQAPFLPFKLPQLRPGFSQMQVFESSGSFVVPPGVTQAKVTVVGGGGAAGYHVSMPGAGGGAGGTAIDIVTGLVPGQVVAVTVGAGGVAPTSPASGGNGGTSSFGSYMSATGGTGGEGGSGSLFATAGGAGGIGSGARIIQGGAMGGDGIVVASRGGDGGGPGHGRGASGPLAGLSATGFGGGGGGGGASTGAAPVGSPGGAGAPGIVIVEY
;
A
#
# COMPACT_ATOMS: atom_id res chain seq x y z
N MET A 1 20.58 -0.73 25.13
CA MET A 1 21.83 -1.49 24.96
C MET A 1 22.58 -1.40 26.27
N ASP A 2 22.83 -2.55 26.89
CA ASP A 2 23.66 -2.62 28.09
C ASP A 2 25.13 -2.38 27.71
N ARG A 3 25.88 -1.75 28.60
CA ARG A 3 27.27 -1.33 28.34
C ARG A 3 28.15 -1.76 29.49
N THR A 4 29.19 -2.52 29.19
CA THR A 4 30.23 -2.88 30.14
C THR A 4 31.01 -1.62 30.54
N ILE A 5 31.21 -1.41 31.83
CA ILE A 5 32.04 -0.33 32.37
C ILE A 5 33.39 -0.92 32.76
N VAL A 6 34.48 -0.43 32.17
CA VAL A 6 35.85 -0.80 32.52
C VAL A 6 36.52 0.41 33.18
N TYR A 7 37.22 0.16 34.29
CA TYR A 7 37.87 1.22 35.09
C TYR A 7 39.38 1.26 34.86
N PRO A 8 40.03 2.44 35.03
CA PRO A 8 41.49 2.52 35.03
C PRO A 8 42.11 1.59 36.07
N GLY A 9 43.08 0.77 35.65
CA GLY A 9 43.76 -0.20 36.52
C GLY A 9 43.04 -1.52 36.72
N ALA A 10 41.83 -1.71 36.16
CA ALA A 10 41.17 -3.01 36.15
C ALA A 10 41.88 -3.98 35.18
N ILE A 11 41.93 -5.27 35.52
CA ILE A 11 42.47 -6.32 34.66
C ILE A 11 41.50 -6.52 33.49
N PRO A 12 41.92 -6.34 32.22
CA PRO A 12 41.07 -6.62 31.07
C PRO A 12 40.71 -8.09 31.01
N LEU A 13 39.42 -8.38 30.80
CA LEU A 13 38.92 -9.73 30.55
C LEU A 13 38.56 -9.86 29.07
N ASP A 14 38.64 -11.07 28.53
CA ASP A 14 38.15 -11.38 27.20
C ASP A 14 36.64 -11.12 27.08
N THR A 15 35.90 -11.34 28.17
CA THR A 15 34.47 -11.01 28.29
C THR A 15 34.17 -9.53 28.05
N ASP A 16 35.11 -8.59 28.26
CA ASP A 16 34.89 -7.18 27.98
C ASP A 16 34.65 -6.94 26.48
N ILE A 17 35.43 -7.62 25.63
CA ILE A 17 35.33 -7.54 24.16
C ILE A 17 34.15 -8.37 23.67
N LEU A 18 34.00 -9.59 24.19
CA LEU A 18 32.94 -10.50 23.76
C LEU A 18 31.55 -9.91 24.07
N ASN A 19 31.37 -9.25 25.21
CA ASN A 19 30.12 -8.57 25.54
C ASN A 19 29.83 -7.40 24.60
N LEU A 20 30.85 -6.65 24.17
CA LEU A 20 30.67 -5.57 23.21
C LEU A 20 30.11 -6.10 21.88
N ASN A 21 30.66 -7.21 21.37
CA ASN A 21 30.16 -7.86 20.15
C ASN A 21 28.72 -8.35 20.31
N ARG A 22 28.41 -9.03 21.43
CA ARG A 22 27.05 -9.48 21.78
C ARG A 22 26.07 -8.32 21.84
N ASN A 23 26.42 -7.24 22.53
CA ASN A 23 25.55 -6.06 22.70
C ASN A 23 25.24 -5.35 21.38
N VAL A 24 26.20 -5.29 20.45
CA VAL A 24 25.99 -4.76 19.10
C VAL A 24 24.99 -5.64 18.34
N MET A 25 25.16 -6.96 18.37
CA MET A 25 24.24 -7.89 17.73
C MET A 25 22.82 -7.77 18.31
N VAL A 26 22.66 -7.69 19.63
CA VAL A 26 21.35 -7.50 20.28
C VAL A 26 20.71 -6.16 19.88
N ALA A 27 21.50 -5.09 19.79
CA ALA A 27 20.97 -3.78 19.39
C ALA A 27 20.52 -3.75 17.92
N ILE A 28 21.28 -4.39 17.02
CA ILE A 28 20.87 -4.56 15.62
C ILE A 28 19.63 -5.46 15.53
N GLY A 29 19.56 -6.52 16.33
CA GLY A 29 18.40 -7.39 16.43
C GLY A 29 17.14 -6.63 16.86
N ALA A 30 17.24 -5.78 17.89
CA ALA A 30 16.12 -4.95 18.33
C ALA A 30 15.66 -3.96 17.24
N LEU A 31 16.59 -3.38 16.47
CA LEU A 31 16.25 -2.53 15.33
C LEU A 31 15.55 -3.32 14.21
N ASN A 32 16.09 -4.50 13.87
CA ASN A 32 15.49 -5.38 12.87
C ASN A 32 14.08 -5.81 13.29
N GLU A 33 13.87 -6.17 14.55
CA GLU A 33 12.56 -6.53 15.08
C GLU A 33 11.56 -5.36 15.01
N ALA A 34 12.01 -4.15 15.36
CA ALA A 34 11.15 -2.96 15.30
C ALA A 34 10.71 -2.60 13.87
N VAL A 35 11.50 -2.96 12.85
CA VAL A 35 11.24 -2.62 11.44
C VAL A 35 10.59 -3.77 10.67
N LEU A 36 11.02 -5.01 10.92
CA LEU A 36 10.65 -6.20 10.14
C LEU A 36 9.74 -7.16 10.92
N GLY A 37 9.59 -6.98 12.23
CA GLY A 37 8.91 -7.92 13.13
C GLY A 37 9.77 -9.14 13.49
N GLY A 38 9.18 -10.09 14.21
CA GLY A 38 9.86 -11.33 14.66
C GLY A 38 9.84 -12.48 13.64
N GLY A 39 9.20 -12.29 12.47
CA GLY A 39 9.18 -13.29 11.41
C GLY A 39 10.50 -13.39 10.66
N MET A 40 10.70 -14.48 9.90
CA MET A 40 11.81 -14.52 8.97
C MET A 40 11.58 -13.56 7.81
N VAL A 41 12.57 -12.75 7.47
CA VAL A 41 12.53 -11.85 6.31
C VAL A 41 13.82 -12.03 5.52
N ALA A 42 13.69 -12.24 4.22
CA ALA A 42 14.80 -12.33 3.28
C ALA A 42 14.99 -11.02 2.53
N ASP A 43 16.24 -10.66 2.27
CA ASP A 43 16.60 -9.50 1.47
C ASP A 43 17.80 -9.77 0.57
N GLY A 44 17.79 -9.24 -0.64
CA GLY A 44 18.76 -9.61 -1.67
C GLY A 44 18.52 -11.05 -2.12
N LEU A 45 19.55 -11.90 -2.04
CA LEU A 45 19.48 -13.34 -2.33
C LEU A 45 18.86 -13.66 -3.70
N ALA A 46 19.05 -12.78 -4.69
CA ALA A 46 18.47 -12.95 -6.02
C ALA A 46 19.02 -14.23 -6.69
N CYS A 47 18.13 -15.14 -7.09
CA CYS A 47 18.51 -16.34 -7.84
C CYS A 47 18.53 -16.07 -9.34
N THR A 48 19.65 -16.33 -9.99
CA THR A 48 19.88 -16.07 -11.41
C THR A 48 20.59 -17.24 -12.08
N PRO A 49 20.39 -17.47 -13.39
CA PRO A 49 21.19 -18.43 -14.14
C PRO A 49 22.64 -17.95 -14.26
N THR A 50 23.55 -18.89 -14.40
CA THR A 50 24.99 -18.59 -14.59
C THR A 50 25.29 -18.04 -15.99
N VAL A 51 26.39 -17.27 -16.07
CA VAL A 51 27.01 -16.84 -17.32
C VAL A 51 28.50 -17.22 -17.26
N PRO A 52 29.00 -18.16 -18.10
CA PRO A 52 28.32 -18.86 -19.20
C PRO A 52 27.16 -19.76 -18.76
N ALA A 53 26.19 -19.95 -19.65
CA ALA A 53 24.98 -20.71 -19.38
C ALA A 53 25.28 -22.19 -19.09
N SER A 54 24.70 -22.72 -18.01
CA SER A 54 24.90 -24.10 -17.55
C SER A 54 23.70 -24.55 -16.70
N LEU A 55 23.71 -25.79 -16.21
CA LEU A 55 22.74 -26.28 -15.20
C LEU A 55 23.04 -25.77 -13.77
N THR A 56 23.70 -24.61 -13.65
CA THR A 56 24.02 -23.99 -12.37
C THR A 56 23.25 -22.68 -12.22
N VAL A 57 22.69 -22.47 -11.03
CA VAL A 57 22.12 -21.20 -10.58
C VAL A 57 23.02 -20.54 -9.54
N THR A 58 22.97 -19.21 -9.49
CA THR A 58 23.69 -18.38 -8.52
C THR A 58 22.67 -17.61 -7.69
N VAL A 59 22.74 -17.77 -6.37
CA VAL A 59 22.05 -16.94 -5.40
C VAL A 59 22.99 -15.81 -5.00
N ALA A 60 22.61 -14.57 -5.30
CA ALA A 60 23.40 -13.38 -5.03
C ALA A 60 23.59 -13.13 -3.51
N PRO A 61 24.51 -12.23 -3.12
CA PRO A 61 24.62 -11.76 -1.74
C PRO A 61 23.28 -11.27 -1.17
N GLY A 62 23.14 -11.35 0.15
CA GLY A 62 21.91 -10.97 0.82
C GLY A 62 21.87 -11.42 2.27
N SER A 63 20.71 -11.28 2.89
CA SER A 63 20.52 -11.54 4.31
C SER A 63 19.19 -12.19 4.63
N ILE A 64 19.14 -12.87 5.76
CA ILE A 64 17.91 -13.36 6.38
C ILE A 64 17.87 -12.92 7.83
N THR A 65 16.70 -12.49 8.31
CA THR A 65 16.44 -12.32 9.73
C THR A 65 15.71 -13.53 10.28
N GLN A 66 15.96 -13.88 11.54
CA GLN A 66 15.28 -14.98 12.21
C GLN A 66 15.31 -14.76 13.72
N LEU A 67 14.15 -14.90 14.40
CA LEU A 67 14.11 -14.88 15.85
C LEU A 67 14.78 -16.14 16.42
N GLY A 68 15.66 -15.95 17.39
CA GLY A 68 16.33 -17.05 18.06
C GLY A 68 17.00 -16.62 19.37
N PRO A 69 17.65 -17.56 20.08
CA PRO A 69 18.35 -17.26 21.31
C PRO A 69 19.48 -16.24 21.09
N VAL A 70 19.78 -15.45 22.14
CA VAL A 70 20.91 -14.50 22.12
C VAL A 70 22.22 -15.22 21.88
N ASP A 71 22.42 -16.41 22.43
CA ASP A 71 23.56 -17.28 22.08
C ASP A 71 23.15 -18.74 22.26
N ALA A 72 22.98 -19.45 21.14
CA ALA A 72 22.65 -20.88 21.16
C ALA A 72 23.78 -21.75 21.74
N ASN A 73 25.03 -21.30 21.56
CA ASN A 73 26.24 -21.91 22.09
C ASN A 73 27.08 -20.84 22.78
N SER A 74 27.99 -21.23 23.68
CA SER A 74 28.96 -20.30 24.29
C SER A 74 29.72 -19.50 23.23
N TYR A 75 29.94 -18.21 23.46
CA TYR A 75 30.71 -17.33 22.58
C TYR A 75 32.00 -16.93 23.29
N GLY A 76 33.10 -17.63 22.98
CA GLY A 76 34.33 -17.54 23.76
C GLY A 76 34.10 -17.98 25.21
N SER A 77 34.48 -17.14 26.16
CA SER A 77 34.21 -17.36 27.59
C SER A 77 32.80 -16.98 28.04
N LEU A 78 31.99 -16.34 27.19
CA LEU A 78 30.60 -16.07 27.53
C LEU A 78 29.78 -17.37 27.43
N PRO A 79 29.02 -17.74 28.48
CA PRO A 79 28.15 -18.90 28.41
C PRO A 79 27.05 -18.68 27.38
N GLN A 80 26.46 -19.79 26.93
CA GLN A 80 25.24 -19.76 26.12
C GLN A 80 24.14 -18.98 26.83
N ASP A 81 23.32 -18.29 26.06
CA ASP A 81 22.13 -17.56 26.51
C ASP A 81 20.94 -17.93 25.62
N THR A 82 20.21 -18.94 26.05
CA THR A 82 19.00 -19.42 25.37
C THR A 82 17.71 -18.92 26.01
N ALA A 83 17.80 -18.23 27.15
CA ALA A 83 16.66 -17.70 27.87
C ALA A 83 16.15 -16.41 27.21
N GLN A 84 17.07 -15.55 26.79
CA GLN A 84 16.73 -14.34 26.03
C GLN A 84 16.67 -14.64 24.53
N GLN A 85 15.73 -13.98 23.85
CA GLN A 85 15.55 -14.05 22.40
C GLN A 85 15.91 -12.72 21.76
N THR A 86 16.41 -12.76 20.53
CA THR A 86 16.67 -11.59 19.71
C THR A 86 16.54 -11.95 18.23
N VAL A 87 16.18 -10.99 17.39
CA VAL A 87 16.20 -11.19 15.95
C VAL A 87 17.67 -11.26 15.49
N ARG A 88 18.08 -12.44 15.02
CA ARG A 88 19.39 -12.71 14.45
C ARG A 88 19.40 -12.36 12.98
N MET A 89 20.55 -11.97 12.45
CA MET A 89 20.72 -11.65 11.04
C MET A 89 21.86 -12.49 10.44
N GLY A 90 21.54 -13.35 9.49
CA GLY A 90 22.50 -14.07 8.68
C GLY A 90 22.83 -13.23 7.44
N ILE A 91 24.11 -13.12 7.09
CA ILE A 91 24.55 -12.29 5.96
C ILE A 91 25.52 -13.08 5.09
N ASN A 92 25.25 -13.16 3.80
CA ASN A 92 26.21 -13.63 2.79
C ASN A 92 26.66 -12.42 1.97
N LEU A 93 27.97 -12.16 1.97
CA LEU A 93 28.59 -11.10 1.16
C LEU A 93 28.99 -11.60 -0.23
N ASP A 94 29.17 -12.90 -0.38
CA ASP A 94 29.51 -13.57 -1.62
C ASP A 94 28.32 -14.40 -2.14
N PRO A 95 28.20 -14.56 -3.47
CA PRO A 95 27.16 -15.40 -4.05
C PRO A 95 27.39 -16.90 -3.74
N VAL A 96 26.30 -17.67 -3.69
CA VAL A 96 26.32 -19.13 -3.52
C VAL A 96 25.77 -19.79 -4.79
N THR A 97 26.52 -20.75 -5.33
CA THR A 97 26.13 -21.45 -6.57
C THR A 97 25.63 -22.87 -6.30
N PHE A 98 24.58 -23.28 -6.99
CA PHE A 98 24.06 -24.65 -6.95
C PHE A 98 24.02 -25.25 -8.35
N THR A 99 24.66 -26.42 -8.51
CA THR A 99 24.59 -27.20 -9.74
C THR A 99 23.44 -28.20 -9.65
N LEU A 100 22.55 -28.15 -10.62
CA LEU A 100 21.36 -29.00 -10.72
C LEU A 100 21.59 -30.08 -11.78
N ALA A 101 20.73 -31.09 -11.79
CA ALA A 101 20.77 -32.16 -12.77
C ALA A 101 19.45 -32.23 -13.55
N ALA A 102 19.53 -32.52 -14.85
CA ALA A 102 18.36 -32.88 -15.62
C ALA A 102 17.85 -34.28 -15.21
N PRO A 103 16.54 -34.55 -15.28
CA PRO A 103 16.01 -35.89 -15.02
C PRO A 103 16.50 -36.88 -16.08
N ALA A 104 16.54 -38.17 -15.74
CA ALA A 104 17.13 -39.20 -16.59
C ALA A 104 16.22 -39.69 -17.73
N SER A 105 14.91 -39.51 -17.63
CA SER A 105 13.93 -40.07 -18.57
C SER A 105 13.28 -38.99 -19.44
N SER A 106 13.12 -39.30 -20.72
CA SER A 106 12.43 -38.42 -21.68
C SER A 106 11.02 -38.06 -21.21
N GLY A 107 10.63 -36.79 -21.43
CA GLY A 107 9.32 -36.26 -21.04
C GLY A 107 9.16 -35.95 -19.55
N GLN A 108 10.21 -36.10 -18.74
CA GLN A 108 10.19 -35.75 -17.32
C GLN A 108 10.77 -34.36 -17.04
N SER A 109 10.31 -33.78 -15.94
CA SER A 109 10.84 -32.57 -15.30
C SER A 109 11.00 -32.79 -13.80
N VAL A 110 11.88 -32.02 -13.17
CA VAL A 110 12.07 -32.00 -11.72
C VAL A 110 12.05 -30.57 -11.22
N ASN A 111 11.42 -30.35 -10.07
CA ASN A 111 11.48 -29.06 -9.36
C ASN A 111 12.53 -29.16 -8.24
N TYR A 112 13.45 -28.20 -8.22
CA TYR A 112 14.40 -28.00 -7.14
C TYR A 112 13.94 -26.82 -6.28
N LEU A 113 13.76 -27.05 -4.98
CA LEU A 113 13.50 -25.99 -4.01
C LEU A 113 14.83 -25.41 -3.52
N ILE A 114 14.99 -24.10 -3.58
CA ILE A 114 16.05 -23.37 -2.88
C ILE A 114 15.43 -22.77 -1.63
N GLU A 115 15.99 -23.08 -0.48
CA GLU A 115 15.51 -22.61 0.82
C GLU A 115 16.66 -22.05 1.66
N ALA A 116 16.30 -21.19 2.62
CA ALA A 116 17.23 -20.47 3.47
C ALA A 116 16.85 -20.56 4.95
N THR A 117 17.86 -20.53 5.81
CA THR A 117 17.72 -20.35 7.26
C THR A 117 18.91 -19.56 7.82
N PHE A 118 18.77 -19.02 9.02
CA PHE A 118 19.91 -18.48 9.75
C PHE A 118 20.83 -19.62 10.20
N SER A 119 22.12 -19.50 9.95
CA SER A 119 23.12 -20.39 10.54
C SER A 119 24.18 -19.66 11.31
N GLU A 120 24.71 -20.39 12.29
CA GLU A 120 25.78 -19.93 13.14
C GLU A 120 26.80 -21.04 13.35
N ALA A 121 28.07 -20.72 13.12
CA ALA A 121 29.17 -21.64 13.32
C ALA A 121 30.44 -20.91 13.76
N ASP A 122 31.22 -21.55 14.62
CA ASP A 122 32.58 -21.11 14.91
C ASP A 122 33.54 -21.55 13.80
N ALA A 123 34.49 -20.69 13.44
CA ALA A 123 35.43 -20.91 12.34
C ALA A 123 36.83 -20.38 12.67
N ASP A 124 37.74 -20.61 11.72
CA ASP A 124 39.14 -20.18 11.75
C ASP A 124 39.87 -20.61 13.03
N PRO A 125 40.06 -21.93 13.26
CA PRO A 125 40.80 -22.42 14.41
C PRO A 125 42.28 -22.05 14.30
N VAL A 126 42.80 -21.36 15.33
CA VAL A 126 44.20 -20.94 15.43
C VAL A 126 44.76 -21.32 16.80
N VAL A 127 46.03 -21.73 16.86
CA VAL A 127 46.74 -21.89 18.14
C VAL A 127 47.12 -20.50 18.66
N LEU A 128 46.39 -20.01 19.65
CA LEU A 128 46.57 -18.67 20.20
C LEU A 128 47.62 -18.65 21.31
N PRO A 129 48.39 -17.56 21.45
CA PRO A 129 49.24 -17.35 22.62
C PRO A 129 48.41 -17.01 23.86
N TYR A 130 48.72 -17.62 25.01
CA TYR A 130 48.08 -17.37 26.30
C TYR A 130 49.10 -16.85 27.32
N VAL A 131 48.64 -16.01 28.26
CA VAL A 131 49.47 -15.53 29.37
C VAL A 131 49.87 -16.71 30.26
N ASN A 132 51.17 -16.85 30.46
CA ASN A 132 51.72 -17.78 31.44
C ASN A 132 51.94 -17.03 32.76
N ALA A 133 51.08 -17.30 33.75
CA ALA A 133 51.16 -16.65 35.05
C ALA A 133 52.40 -17.06 35.86
N ALA A 134 53.01 -18.22 35.58
CA ALA A 134 54.21 -18.71 36.25
C ALA A 134 55.49 -18.12 35.66
N ASP A 135 55.53 -17.88 34.34
CA ASP A 135 56.62 -17.21 33.65
C ASP A 135 56.08 -16.33 32.50
N PRO A 136 55.81 -15.04 32.75
CA PRO A 136 55.25 -14.13 31.76
C PRO A 136 56.16 -13.88 30.54
N SER A 137 57.43 -14.28 30.58
CA SER A 137 58.35 -14.14 29.45
C SER A 137 58.15 -15.22 28.37
N VAL A 138 57.43 -16.30 28.70
CA VAL A 138 57.18 -17.44 27.82
C VAL A 138 55.67 -17.69 27.72
N PRO A 139 55.00 -17.15 26.68
CA PRO A 139 53.56 -17.36 26.52
C PRO A 139 53.26 -18.84 26.27
N TYR A 140 52.13 -19.30 26.79
CA TYR A 140 51.59 -20.62 26.48
C TYR A 140 51.11 -20.68 25.03
N SER A 141 51.28 -21.84 24.39
CA SER A 141 50.72 -22.12 23.07
C SER A 141 49.41 -22.88 23.24
N GLY A 142 48.28 -22.23 22.96
CA GLY A 142 46.95 -22.76 23.23
C GLY A 142 46.58 -22.78 24.72
N PRO A 143 45.33 -23.15 25.03
CA PRO A 143 44.81 -23.11 26.39
C PRO A 143 45.57 -24.11 27.27
N GLY A 144 46.07 -23.63 28.41
CA GLY A 144 46.88 -24.45 29.33
C GLY A 144 48.18 -24.99 28.74
N ASN A 145 48.73 -24.33 27.70
CA ASN A 145 49.91 -24.78 26.96
C ASN A 145 49.75 -26.12 26.23
N SER A 146 48.50 -26.47 25.86
CA SER A 146 48.17 -27.75 25.24
C SER A 146 48.53 -27.86 23.75
N GLY A 147 48.84 -26.75 23.08
CA GLY A 147 48.97 -26.66 21.62
C GLY A 147 47.64 -26.76 20.87
N GLY A 148 46.50 -26.82 21.58
CA GLY A 148 45.18 -26.88 20.96
C GLY A 148 44.79 -25.57 20.27
N ALA A 149 44.29 -25.68 19.04
CA ALA A 149 43.72 -24.54 18.31
C ALA A 149 42.30 -24.23 18.80
N GLN A 150 41.94 -22.95 18.80
CA GLN A 150 40.61 -22.47 19.14
C GLN A 150 40.07 -21.59 18.03
N ASN A 151 38.76 -21.69 17.78
CA ASN A 151 38.09 -20.88 16.78
C ASN A 151 38.20 -19.39 17.14
N THR A 152 38.49 -18.56 16.14
CA THR A 152 38.73 -17.12 16.33
C THR A 152 37.60 -16.26 15.77
N GLN A 153 36.62 -16.88 15.11
CA GLN A 153 35.46 -16.20 14.55
C GLN A 153 34.17 -16.96 14.82
N ARG A 154 33.08 -16.21 15.00
CA ARG A 154 31.71 -16.70 15.00
C ARG A 154 31.04 -16.16 13.73
N LEU A 155 30.74 -17.06 12.80
CA LEU A 155 30.09 -16.72 11.54
C LEU A 155 28.58 -16.79 11.70
N GLN A 156 27.90 -15.72 11.31
CA GLN A 156 26.44 -15.68 11.14
C GLN A 156 26.14 -15.52 9.65
N ARG A 157 25.49 -16.51 9.04
CA ARG A 157 25.32 -16.62 7.59
C ARG A 157 23.88 -16.95 7.22
N VAL A 158 23.54 -16.65 5.97
CA VAL A 158 22.37 -17.28 5.34
C VAL A 158 22.82 -18.66 4.90
N GLN A 159 22.35 -19.70 5.59
CA GLN A 159 22.53 -21.05 5.09
C GLN A 159 21.52 -21.29 3.98
N LEU A 160 22.04 -21.56 2.79
CA LEU A 160 21.25 -21.90 1.61
C LEU A 160 21.42 -23.38 1.32
N GLN A 161 20.33 -24.05 0.97
CA GLN A 161 20.38 -25.41 0.44
C GLN A 161 19.44 -25.58 -0.74
N VAL A 162 19.72 -26.60 -1.54
CA VAL A 162 18.87 -27.02 -2.65
C VAL A 162 18.33 -28.41 -2.38
N LYS A 163 17.02 -28.57 -2.52
CA LYS A 163 16.30 -29.82 -2.27
C LYS A 163 15.65 -30.31 -3.56
N PRO A 164 16.05 -31.48 -4.10
CA PRO A 164 15.43 -32.04 -5.28
C PRO A 164 14.05 -32.61 -4.98
N GLY A 165 13.08 -32.32 -5.83
CA GLY A 165 11.80 -33.05 -5.88
C GLY A 165 11.92 -34.38 -6.62
N ALA A 166 10.82 -35.12 -6.67
CA ALA A 166 10.74 -36.31 -7.52
C ALA A 166 10.54 -35.90 -9.00
N ALA A 167 11.30 -36.53 -9.90
CA ALA A 167 11.07 -36.35 -11.33
C ALA A 167 9.70 -36.94 -11.72
N ALA A 168 8.90 -36.19 -12.46
CA ALA A 168 7.57 -36.59 -12.93
C ALA A 168 7.37 -36.14 -14.38
N ALA A 169 6.25 -36.53 -15.00
CA ALA A 169 5.91 -36.04 -16.32
C ALA A 169 5.89 -34.49 -16.33
N ALA A 170 6.42 -33.89 -17.39
CA ALA A 170 6.50 -32.44 -17.48
C ALA A 170 5.11 -31.79 -17.27
N GLY A 171 5.03 -30.88 -16.30
CA GLY A 171 3.79 -30.23 -15.88
C GLY A 171 3.11 -30.86 -14.66
N THR A 172 3.55 -32.03 -14.19
CA THR A 172 2.99 -32.71 -13.00
C THR A 172 4.00 -32.88 -11.86
N GLN A 173 5.24 -32.39 -12.04
CA GLN A 173 6.25 -32.42 -11.00
C GLN A 173 5.85 -31.57 -9.79
N VAL A 174 6.15 -32.08 -8.59
CA VAL A 174 5.80 -31.45 -7.32
C VAL A 174 7.05 -30.88 -6.67
N THR A 175 6.97 -29.64 -6.21
CA THR A 175 8.02 -29.01 -5.41
C THR A 175 8.09 -29.68 -4.04
N PRO A 176 9.28 -30.10 -3.56
CA PRO A 176 9.42 -30.67 -2.23
C PRO A 176 9.03 -29.65 -1.14
N PRO A 177 8.54 -30.10 0.02
CA PRO A 177 8.16 -29.18 1.10
C PRO A 177 9.40 -28.48 1.69
N VAL A 178 9.21 -27.26 2.19
CA VAL A 178 10.22 -26.51 2.95
C VAL A 178 10.53 -27.22 4.26
N ASP A 179 11.79 -27.25 4.65
CA ASP A 179 12.23 -27.88 5.90
C ASP A 179 11.79 -27.09 7.14
N ALA A 180 11.61 -27.77 8.27
CA ALA A 180 11.21 -27.13 9.52
C ALA A 180 12.31 -26.16 10.00
N GLY A 181 11.95 -24.89 10.23
CA GLY A 181 12.91 -23.84 10.57
C GLY A 181 13.59 -23.18 9.37
N TRP A 182 13.12 -23.46 8.15
CA TRP A 182 13.59 -22.84 6.91
C TRP A 182 12.47 -22.06 6.23
N VAL A 183 12.83 -21.21 5.28
CA VAL A 183 11.93 -20.53 4.36
C VAL A 183 12.30 -20.86 2.92
N GLY A 184 11.31 -21.23 2.12
CA GLY A 184 11.51 -21.45 0.69
C GLY A 184 11.64 -20.12 -0.05
N LEU A 185 12.65 -19.99 -0.91
CA LEU A 185 12.92 -18.79 -1.68
C LEU A 185 12.52 -18.95 -3.16
N TYR A 186 13.04 -19.98 -3.82
CA TYR A 186 12.84 -20.21 -5.25
C TYR A 186 12.55 -21.67 -5.58
N VAL A 187 11.81 -21.88 -6.67
CA VAL A 187 11.70 -23.17 -7.36
C VAL A 187 12.42 -23.05 -8.69
N VAL A 188 13.30 -24.00 -8.99
CA VAL A 188 13.94 -24.12 -10.29
C VAL A 188 13.46 -25.40 -10.97
N THR A 189 12.78 -25.27 -12.11
CA THR A 189 12.32 -26.42 -12.90
C THR A 189 13.38 -26.79 -13.92
N VAL A 190 13.80 -28.06 -13.95
CA VAL A 190 14.74 -28.59 -14.93
C VAL A 190 14.08 -29.71 -15.72
N ASN A 191 14.09 -29.58 -17.05
CA ASN A 191 13.50 -30.54 -17.98
C ASN A 191 14.52 -31.58 -18.46
N TYR A 192 14.05 -32.75 -18.89
CA TYR A 192 14.90 -33.75 -19.55
C TYR A 192 15.67 -33.14 -20.73
N GLY A 193 16.96 -33.45 -20.80
CA GLY A 193 17.84 -32.98 -21.89
C GLY A 193 18.21 -31.49 -21.82
N GLN A 194 17.74 -30.75 -20.81
CA GLN A 194 18.11 -29.35 -20.61
C GLN A 194 19.60 -29.26 -20.26
N SER A 195 20.33 -28.37 -20.94
CA SER A 195 21.77 -28.15 -20.74
C SER A 195 22.09 -26.81 -20.08
N ALA A 196 21.09 -25.92 -19.97
CA ALA A 196 21.21 -24.61 -19.36
C ALA A 196 19.91 -24.18 -18.67
N ILE A 197 20.04 -23.53 -17.52
CA ILE A 197 18.93 -22.88 -16.81
C ILE A 197 18.79 -21.46 -17.34
N THR A 198 17.55 -21.03 -17.55
CA THR A 198 17.19 -19.68 -17.98
C THR A 198 16.41 -18.97 -16.88
N ALA A 199 16.20 -17.65 -17.02
CA ALA A 199 15.38 -16.90 -16.07
C ALA A 199 13.92 -17.40 -15.99
N ALA A 200 13.39 -18.00 -17.07
CA ALA A 200 12.02 -18.54 -17.09
C ALA A 200 11.88 -19.84 -16.27
N ASP A 201 12.98 -20.54 -16.02
CA ASP A 201 13.01 -21.77 -15.23
C ASP A 201 13.02 -21.51 -13.72
N ILE A 202 13.29 -20.26 -13.30
CA ILE A 202 13.42 -19.84 -11.91
C ILE A 202 12.18 -19.06 -11.50
N VAL A 203 11.47 -19.55 -10.50
CA VAL A 203 10.24 -18.94 -9.99
C VAL A 203 10.39 -18.67 -8.50
N THR A 204 10.14 -17.44 -8.06
CA THR A 204 10.06 -17.11 -6.63
C THR A 204 8.87 -17.82 -5.98
N LEU A 205 9.07 -18.44 -4.81
CA LEU A 205 7.94 -19.04 -4.10
C LEU A 205 6.94 -17.95 -3.67
N PRO A 206 5.62 -18.19 -3.81
CA PRO A 206 4.60 -17.23 -3.34
C PRO A 206 4.68 -16.93 -1.83
N GLN A 207 5.20 -17.87 -1.04
CA GLN A 207 5.38 -17.74 0.42
C GLN A 207 6.79 -17.27 0.81
N ALA A 208 7.65 -16.95 -0.15
CA ALA A 208 8.99 -16.48 0.14
C ALA A 208 8.92 -15.11 0.85
N PRO A 209 9.54 -14.95 2.04
CA PRO A 209 9.38 -13.75 2.84
C PRO A 209 10.34 -12.64 2.40
N PHE A 210 10.43 -12.38 1.09
CA PHE A 210 11.24 -11.29 0.58
C PHE A 210 10.66 -9.94 1.01
N LEU A 211 11.52 -9.03 1.45
CA LEU A 211 11.13 -7.66 1.74
C LEU A 211 10.56 -7.00 0.46
N PRO A 212 9.26 -6.67 0.40
CA PRO A 212 8.63 -6.30 -0.86
C PRO A 212 9.02 -4.90 -1.32
N PHE A 213 9.33 -4.01 -0.38
CA PHE A 213 9.72 -2.62 -0.64
C PHE A 213 10.81 -2.19 0.35
N LYS A 214 11.77 -1.41 -0.13
CA LYS A 214 12.68 -0.66 0.73
C LYS A 214 11.98 0.56 1.31
N LEU A 215 12.45 1.09 2.44
CA LEU A 215 11.90 2.31 3.06
C LEU A 215 11.65 3.47 2.08
N PRO A 216 12.56 3.82 1.14
CA PRO A 216 12.29 4.87 0.16
C PRO A 216 11.19 4.55 -0.85
N GLN A 217 10.83 3.28 -0.99
CA GLN A 217 9.77 2.77 -1.86
C GLN A 217 8.54 2.31 -1.08
N LEU A 218 8.55 2.42 0.26
CA LEU A 218 7.43 2.07 1.10
C LEU A 218 6.30 3.07 0.80
N ARG A 219 5.18 2.53 0.32
CA ARG A 219 3.96 3.30 0.09
C ARG A 219 3.02 3.00 1.25
N PRO A 220 3.08 3.72 2.38
CA PRO A 220 1.98 3.66 3.34
C PRO A 220 0.69 3.99 2.56
N GLY A 221 -0.45 3.44 2.98
CA GLY A 221 -1.74 3.80 2.37
C GLY A 221 -1.98 5.31 2.40
N PHE A 222 -3.09 5.77 1.82
CA PHE A 222 -3.42 7.20 1.79
C PHE A 222 -3.46 7.76 3.23
N SER A 223 -2.51 8.65 3.55
CA SER A 223 -2.21 9.09 4.93
C SER A 223 -2.39 10.59 5.11
N GLN A 224 -2.53 11.33 4.01
CA GLN A 224 -2.83 12.76 3.98
C GLN A 224 -4.09 13.01 3.13
N MET A 225 -4.78 14.13 3.39
CA MET A 225 -5.96 14.54 2.65
C MET A 225 -5.89 16.03 2.30
N GLN A 226 -6.29 16.36 1.07
CA GLN A 226 -6.55 17.72 0.63
C GLN A 226 -7.95 17.83 0.05
N VAL A 227 -8.69 18.86 0.48
CA VAL A 227 -10.08 19.12 0.07
C VAL A 227 -10.14 20.41 -0.73
N PHE A 228 -10.82 20.36 -1.87
CA PHE A 228 -11.08 21.50 -2.74
C PHE A 228 -12.58 21.80 -2.76
N GLU A 229 -12.96 22.90 -2.13
CA GLU A 229 -14.31 23.50 -2.20
C GLU A 229 -14.39 24.62 -3.25
N SER A 230 -13.24 24.98 -3.84
CA SER A 230 -13.12 25.87 -4.99
C SER A 230 -12.02 25.35 -5.93
N SER A 231 -12.11 25.73 -7.21
CA SER A 231 -11.14 25.30 -8.22
C SER A 231 -9.72 25.76 -7.88
N GLY A 232 -8.74 24.92 -8.19
CA GLY A 232 -7.33 25.17 -7.88
C GLY A 232 -6.42 24.14 -8.53
N SER A 233 -5.28 23.90 -7.90
CA SER A 233 -4.29 22.93 -8.38
C SER A 233 -3.79 22.04 -7.25
N PHE A 234 -3.71 20.75 -7.52
CA PHE A 234 -3.04 19.78 -6.67
C PHE A 234 -1.61 19.59 -7.18
N VAL A 235 -0.61 19.96 -6.37
CA VAL A 235 0.80 19.67 -6.67
C VAL A 235 1.14 18.35 -6.01
N VAL A 236 1.46 17.32 -6.81
CA VAL A 236 1.75 15.98 -6.30
C VAL A 236 2.94 16.03 -5.34
N PRO A 237 2.77 15.68 -4.06
CA PRO A 237 3.85 15.78 -3.08
C PRO A 237 5.01 14.79 -3.34
N PRO A 238 6.19 15.04 -2.76
CA PRO A 238 7.31 14.10 -2.82
C PRO A 238 6.91 12.69 -2.35
N GLY A 239 7.29 11.67 -3.10
CA GLY A 239 7.00 10.25 -2.78
C GLY A 239 5.60 9.76 -3.18
N VAL A 240 4.68 10.66 -3.56
CA VAL A 240 3.33 10.29 -3.99
C VAL A 240 3.33 9.91 -5.47
N THR A 241 2.83 8.71 -5.77
CA THR A 241 2.67 8.20 -7.15
C THR A 241 1.26 7.69 -7.45
N GLN A 242 0.39 7.73 -6.45
CA GLN A 242 -1.01 7.36 -6.53
C GLN A 242 -1.80 8.13 -5.48
N ALA A 243 -3.07 8.41 -5.74
CA ALA A 243 -3.98 9.07 -4.80
C ALA A 243 -5.40 8.54 -5.00
N LYS A 244 -6.14 8.33 -3.91
CA LYS A 244 -7.59 8.11 -3.99
C LYS A 244 -8.26 9.47 -4.12
N VAL A 245 -9.05 9.62 -5.17
CA VAL A 245 -9.71 10.88 -5.49
C VAL A 245 -11.22 10.66 -5.52
N THR A 246 -11.96 11.54 -4.85
CA THR A 246 -13.42 11.64 -4.90
C THR A 246 -13.80 12.95 -5.56
N VAL A 247 -14.61 12.90 -6.61
CA VAL A 247 -15.09 14.06 -7.35
C VAL A 247 -16.61 14.06 -7.34
N VAL A 248 -17.22 15.16 -6.89
CA VAL A 248 -18.68 15.39 -6.89
C VAL A 248 -19.00 16.64 -7.70
N GLY A 249 -19.92 16.54 -8.66
CA GLY A 249 -20.40 17.68 -9.45
C GLY A 249 -21.27 18.65 -8.64
N GLY A 250 -21.49 19.87 -9.14
CA GLY A 250 -22.43 20.81 -8.51
C GLY A 250 -23.89 20.38 -8.69
N GLY A 251 -24.76 20.70 -7.74
CA GLY A 251 -26.19 20.45 -7.87
C GLY A 251 -26.89 21.49 -8.75
N GLY A 252 -27.97 21.12 -9.43
CA GLY A 252 -28.82 22.04 -10.17
C GLY A 252 -29.71 22.88 -9.25
N ALA A 253 -30.10 24.06 -9.71
CA ALA A 253 -31.10 24.88 -9.01
C ALA A 253 -32.52 24.36 -9.25
N ALA A 254 -33.44 24.76 -8.39
CA ALA A 254 -34.85 24.57 -8.65
C ALA A 254 -35.40 25.53 -9.71
N GLY A 255 -36.51 25.14 -10.33
CA GLY A 255 -37.25 25.99 -11.25
C GLY A 255 -38.13 27.01 -10.55
N TYR A 256 -38.52 28.05 -11.28
CA TYR A 256 -39.53 29.02 -10.89
C TYR A 256 -40.63 29.03 -11.95
N HIS A 257 -41.85 28.63 -11.59
CA HIS A 257 -43.01 28.72 -12.49
C HIS A 257 -43.89 29.93 -12.14
N VAL A 258 -44.50 30.58 -13.14
CA VAL A 258 -45.26 31.83 -12.96
C VAL A 258 -46.52 31.66 -12.11
N SER A 259 -47.17 30.50 -12.23
CA SER A 259 -48.50 30.24 -11.65
C SER A 259 -48.64 28.86 -11.01
N MET A 260 -47.54 28.12 -10.89
CA MET A 260 -47.50 26.75 -10.38
C MET A 260 -46.25 26.58 -9.52
N PRO A 261 -46.14 25.50 -8.72
CA PRO A 261 -44.90 25.19 -8.05
C PRO A 261 -43.79 24.86 -9.05
N GLY A 262 -42.56 25.25 -8.74
CA GLY A 262 -41.38 24.84 -9.50
C GLY A 262 -40.85 23.47 -9.03
N ALA A 263 -40.11 22.79 -9.91
CA ALA A 263 -39.50 21.51 -9.56
C ALA A 263 -38.16 21.68 -8.84
N GLY A 264 -37.73 20.63 -8.13
CA GLY A 264 -36.40 20.59 -7.51
C GLY A 264 -35.29 20.37 -8.54
N GLY A 265 -34.09 20.88 -8.28
CA GLY A 265 -32.90 20.62 -9.09
C GLY A 265 -32.30 19.24 -8.80
N GLY A 266 -31.62 18.64 -9.79
CA GLY A 266 -30.92 17.37 -9.63
C GLY A 266 -29.59 17.52 -8.89
N ALA A 267 -29.12 16.46 -8.24
CA ALA A 267 -27.79 16.44 -7.62
C ALA A 267 -26.66 16.26 -8.65
N GLY A 268 -25.45 16.68 -8.31
CA GLY A 268 -24.24 16.33 -9.07
C GLY A 268 -23.94 14.83 -9.02
N GLY A 269 -23.24 14.35 -10.04
CA GLY A 269 -22.72 12.96 -10.06
C GLY A 269 -21.52 12.79 -9.13
N THR A 270 -21.11 11.53 -8.93
CA THR A 270 -19.92 11.18 -8.14
C THR A 270 -19.02 10.22 -8.90
N ALA A 271 -17.71 10.49 -8.87
CA ALA A 271 -16.67 9.60 -9.37
C ALA A 271 -15.64 9.35 -8.26
N ILE A 272 -15.23 8.09 -8.03
CA ILE A 272 -14.21 7.71 -7.04
C ILE A 272 -13.25 6.69 -7.65
N ASP A 273 -11.95 6.97 -7.61
CA ASP A 273 -10.93 6.00 -8.02
C ASP A 273 -9.59 6.21 -7.31
N ILE A 274 -8.71 5.21 -7.40
CA ILE A 274 -7.29 5.35 -7.12
C ILE A 274 -6.59 5.71 -8.42
N VAL A 275 -6.26 6.99 -8.56
CA VAL A 275 -5.44 7.50 -9.66
C VAL A 275 -4.02 7.02 -9.45
N THR A 276 -3.43 6.35 -10.44
CA THR A 276 -2.04 5.86 -10.42
C THR A 276 -1.22 6.58 -11.50
N GLY A 277 0.11 6.50 -11.41
CA GLY A 277 1.01 7.14 -12.37
C GLY A 277 1.15 8.65 -12.18
N LEU A 278 0.87 9.15 -10.97
CA LEU A 278 1.19 10.52 -10.60
C LEU A 278 2.71 10.67 -10.47
N VAL A 279 3.22 11.82 -10.87
CA VAL A 279 4.66 12.13 -10.78
C VAL A 279 4.88 13.19 -9.70
N PRO A 280 5.77 12.99 -8.72
CA PRO A 280 6.11 14.03 -7.75
C PRO A 280 6.45 15.37 -8.40
N GLY A 281 5.84 16.45 -7.92
CA GLY A 281 5.97 17.81 -8.49
C GLY A 281 5.03 18.10 -9.66
N GLN A 282 4.31 17.12 -10.20
CA GLN A 282 3.28 17.33 -11.22
C GLN A 282 2.17 18.23 -10.68
N VAL A 283 1.71 19.18 -11.48
CA VAL A 283 0.56 20.03 -11.18
C VAL A 283 -0.67 19.47 -11.88
N VAL A 284 -1.66 19.02 -11.10
CA VAL A 284 -2.95 18.54 -11.60
C VAL A 284 -4.00 19.63 -11.36
N ALA A 285 -4.66 20.07 -12.43
CA ALA A 285 -5.76 21.04 -12.33
C ALA A 285 -6.97 20.40 -11.64
N VAL A 286 -7.54 21.09 -10.65
CA VAL A 286 -8.74 20.66 -9.93
C VAL A 286 -9.85 21.65 -10.23
N THR A 287 -10.94 21.17 -10.84
CA THR A 287 -12.13 21.97 -11.10
C THR A 287 -13.21 21.59 -10.10
N VAL A 288 -13.76 22.58 -9.40
CA VAL A 288 -14.95 22.40 -8.57
C VAL A 288 -16.14 23.05 -9.29
N GLY A 289 -17.13 22.24 -9.63
CA GLY A 289 -18.35 22.70 -10.29
C GLY A 289 -19.16 23.62 -9.37
N ALA A 290 -19.54 24.80 -9.87
CA ALA A 290 -20.43 25.70 -9.15
C ALA A 290 -21.83 25.09 -8.97
N GLY A 291 -22.55 25.48 -7.93
CA GLY A 291 -23.97 25.17 -7.81
C GLY A 291 -24.79 25.90 -8.87
N GLY A 292 -25.90 25.30 -9.29
CA GLY A 292 -26.86 25.93 -10.19
C GLY A 292 -27.46 27.20 -9.56
N VAL A 293 -27.63 28.23 -10.38
CA VAL A 293 -28.22 29.51 -9.94
C VAL A 293 -29.74 29.45 -10.07
N ALA A 294 -30.45 29.84 -9.01
CA ALA A 294 -31.91 29.92 -9.03
C ALA A 294 -32.38 31.11 -9.89
N PRO A 295 -33.43 30.94 -10.71
CA PRO A 295 -33.92 32.00 -11.56
C PRO A 295 -34.71 33.04 -10.76
N THR A 296 -34.52 34.33 -11.09
CA THR A 296 -35.23 35.46 -10.46
C THR A 296 -36.56 35.81 -11.15
N SER A 297 -36.85 35.17 -12.28
CA SER A 297 -38.10 35.28 -13.05
C SER A 297 -38.49 33.89 -13.57
N PRO A 298 -39.75 33.67 -14.01
CA PRO A 298 -40.22 32.33 -14.37
C PRO A 298 -39.34 31.66 -15.45
N ALA A 299 -38.61 30.62 -15.05
CA ALA A 299 -37.69 29.86 -15.88
C ALA A 299 -37.32 28.54 -15.18
N SER A 300 -36.73 27.61 -15.93
CA SER A 300 -36.08 26.44 -15.35
C SER A 300 -34.84 26.84 -14.54
N GLY A 301 -34.46 26.02 -13.57
CA GLY A 301 -33.26 26.22 -12.76
C GLY A 301 -31.97 26.21 -13.60
N GLY A 302 -30.95 26.93 -13.14
CA GLY A 302 -29.60 26.78 -13.69
C GLY A 302 -29.01 25.39 -13.40
N ASN A 303 -28.28 24.83 -14.36
CA ASN A 303 -27.55 23.57 -14.16
C ASN A 303 -26.35 23.77 -13.22
N GLY A 304 -26.01 22.72 -12.48
CA GLY A 304 -24.75 22.65 -11.73
C GLY A 304 -23.55 22.46 -12.66
N GLY A 305 -22.40 22.94 -12.21
CA GLY A 305 -21.12 22.79 -12.91
C GLY A 305 -20.51 21.39 -12.76
N THR A 306 -19.65 21.03 -13.71
CA THR A 306 -18.86 19.79 -13.66
C THR A 306 -17.63 19.98 -12.77
N SER A 307 -17.35 19.01 -11.92
CA SER A 307 -16.09 18.93 -11.15
C SER A 307 -15.13 17.93 -11.80
N SER A 308 -13.82 18.12 -11.65
CA SER A 308 -12.80 17.23 -12.22
C SER A 308 -11.48 17.24 -11.47
N PHE A 309 -10.75 16.13 -11.56
CA PHE A 309 -9.35 16.02 -11.16
C PHE A 309 -8.50 15.73 -12.41
N GLY A 310 -7.92 16.79 -12.97
CA GLY A 310 -7.20 16.76 -14.24
C GLY A 310 -8.03 16.12 -15.36
N SER A 311 -7.36 15.37 -16.22
CA SER A 311 -7.98 14.49 -17.21
C SER A 311 -8.27 13.08 -16.68
N TYR A 312 -8.01 12.83 -15.39
CA TYR A 312 -8.14 11.49 -14.81
C TYR A 312 -9.61 11.10 -14.62
N MET A 313 -10.41 12.02 -14.09
CA MET A 313 -11.81 11.77 -13.77
C MET A 313 -12.63 13.06 -13.64
N SER A 314 -13.94 12.96 -13.86
CA SER A 314 -14.88 14.07 -13.74
C SER A 314 -16.25 13.60 -13.26
N ALA A 315 -17.04 14.53 -12.73
CA ALA A 315 -18.45 14.31 -12.44
C ALA A 315 -19.27 15.52 -12.85
N THR A 316 -20.27 15.30 -13.70
CA THR A 316 -21.13 16.38 -14.20
C THR A 316 -22.06 16.90 -13.10
N GLY A 317 -22.45 18.16 -13.24
CA GLY A 317 -23.46 18.73 -12.35
C GLY A 317 -24.87 18.21 -12.66
N GLY A 318 -25.76 18.36 -11.69
CA GLY A 318 -27.19 18.09 -11.87
C GLY A 318 -27.86 19.16 -12.73
N THR A 319 -28.92 18.78 -13.44
CA THR A 319 -29.71 19.72 -14.24
C THR A 319 -30.67 20.50 -13.34
N GLY A 320 -31.05 21.71 -13.77
CA GLY A 320 -32.03 22.50 -13.06
C GLY A 320 -33.45 21.92 -13.17
N GLY A 321 -34.27 22.13 -12.14
CA GLY A 321 -35.68 21.73 -12.15
C GLY A 321 -36.50 22.59 -13.12
N GLU A 322 -37.58 22.03 -13.68
CA GLU A 322 -38.45 22.75 -14.59
C GLU A 322 -39.21 23.91 -13.91
N GLY A 323 -39.44 24.97 -14.69
CA GLY A 323 -40.23 26.14 -14.32
C GLY A 323 -40.81 26.82 -15.57
N GLY A 324 -40.97 28.14 -15.55
CA GLY A 324 -41.46 28.92 -16.70
C GLY A 324 -42.93 29.32 -16.64
N SER A 325 -43.60 29.36 -17.80
CA SER A 325 -44.98 29.87 -17.92
C SER A 325 -45.92 28.96 -18.71
N GLY A 326 -45.48 27.75 -19.06
CA GLY A 326 -46.27 26.79 -19.82
C GLY A 326 -47.41 26.23 -18.97
N SER A 327 -48.58 25.99 -19.57
CA SER A 327 -49.65 25.29 -18.87
C SER A 327 -49.31 23.81 -18.76
N LEU A 328 -48.90 23.38 -17.56
CA LEU A 328 -48.49 22.01 -17.25
C LEU A 328 -49.39 21.42 -16.15
N PHE A 329 -49.34 20.11 -15.96
CA PHE A 329 -49.99 19.44 -14.81
C PHE A 329 -49.04 19.26 -13.62
N ALA A 330 -47.73 19.25 -13.87
CA ALA A 330 -46.63 19.22 -12.92
C ALA A 330 -45.36 19.75 -13.63
N THR A 331 -44.40 20.24 -12.87
CA THR A 331 -43.06 20.59 -13.38
C THR A 331 -42.09 19.47 -13.03
N ALA A 332 -41.35 18.94 -14.01
CA ALA A 332 -40.46 17.81 -13.78
C ALA A 332 -39.18 18.21 -13.02
N GLY A 333 -38.77 17.36 -12.09
CA GLY A 333 -37.51 17.51 -11.37
C GLY A 333 -36.29 17.41 -12.28
N GLY A 334 -35.23 18.12 -11.93
CA GLY A 334 -33.96 18.06 -12.65
C GLY A 334 -33.33 16.68 -12.55
N ALA A 335 -32.85 16.14 -13.68
CA ALA A 335 -32.01 14.95 -13.71
C ALA A 335 -30.70 15.17 -12.93
N GLY A 336 -30.22 14.12 -12.27
CA GLY A 336 -28.91 14.14 -11.62
C GLY A 336 -27.74 14.04 -12.61
N GLY A 337 -26.57 14.51 -12.19
CA GLY A 337 -25.32 14.38 -12.93
C GLY A 337 -24.74 12.97 -12.89
N ILE A 338 -23.61 12.73 -13.57
CA ILE A 338 -22.96 11.42 -13.66
C ILE A 338 -21.43 11.54 -13.56
N GLY A 339 -20.80 10.60 -12.85
CA GLY A 339 -19.35 10.44 -12.83
C GLY A 339 -18.80 9.82 -14.12
N SER A 340 -17.51 10.00 -14.39
CA SER A 340 -16.80 9.40 -15.52
C SER A 340 -15.30 9.26 -15.25
N GLY A 341 -14.67 8.26 -15.89
CA GLY A 341 -13.22 8.04 -15.80
C GLY A 341 -12.75 7.39 -14.50
N ALA A 342 -13.64 6.73 -13.77
CA ALA A 342 -13.37 6.14 -12.46
C ALA A 342 -13.94 4.73 -12.34
N ARG A 343 -13.38 3.91 -11.44
CA ARG A 343 -13.93 2.59 -11.09
C ARG A 343 -15.30 2.68 -10.40
N ILE A 344 -15.51 3.67 -9.54
CA ILE A 344 -16.82 3.93 -8.93
C ILE A 344 -17.43 5.14 -9.63
N ILE A 345 -18.55 4.90 -10.30
CA ILE A 345 -19.36 5.92 -10.97
C ILE A 345 -20.76 5.84 -10.41
N GLN A 346 -21.26 6.96 -9.89
CA GLN A 346 -22.61 7.07 -9.34
C GLN A 346 -23.32 8.29 -9.93
N GLY A 347 -24.59 8.09 -10.28
CA GLY A 347 -25.47 9.17 -10.67
C GLY A 347 -25.94 9.98 -9.47
N GLY A 348 -26.11 11.29 -9.66
CA GLY A 348 -26.81 12.13 -8.71
C GLY A 348 -28.28 11.73 -8.62
N ALA A 349 -28.89 11.92 -7.46
CA ALA A 349 -30.34 11.78 -7.34
C ALA A 349 -31.05 12.88 -8.15
N MET A 350 -32.21 12.53 -8.69
CA MET A 350 -33.08 13.49 -9.39
C MET A 350 -33.74 14.43 -8.38
N GLY A 351 -34.06 15.65 -8.82
CA GLY A 351 -35.00 16.50 -8.10
C GLY A 351 -36.41 15.90 -8.14
N GLY A 352 -37.23 16.25 -7.16
CA GLY A 352 -38.64 15.94 -7.16
C GLY A 352 -39.44 16.86 -8.06
N ASP A 353 -40.60 16.38 -8.49
CA ASP A 353 -41.54 17.15 -9.29
C ASP A 353 -42.27 18.20 -8.43
N GLY A 354 -42.64 19.31 -9.05
CA GLY A 354 -43.56 20.29 -8.47
C GLY A 354 -45.01 19.81 -8.63
N ILE A 355 -45.75 19.71 -7.52
CA ILE A 355 -47.11 19.16 -7.50
C ILE A 355 -48.12 20.30 -7.30
N VAL A 356 -48.91 20.56 -8.35
CA VAL A 356 -49.90 21.65 -8.42
C VAL A 356 -50.99 21.52 -7.37
N VAL A 357 -51.58 20.33 -7.23
CA VAL A 357 -52.69 20.08 -6.29
C VAL A 357 -52.28 20.35 -4.85
N ALA A 358 -51.04 20.01 -4.49
CA ALA A 358 -50.46 20.28 -3.18
C ALA A 358 -49.88 21.70 -3.06
N SER A 359 -49.82 22.44 -4.17
CA SER A 359 -49.13 23.73 -4.30
C SER A 359 -47.73 23.69 -3.70
N ARG A 360 -47.05 22.54 -3.89
CA ARG A 360 -45.76 22.22 -3.29
C ARG A 360 -44.69 22.06 -4.36
N GLY A 361 -43.59 22.79 -4.20
CA GLY A 361 -42.41 22.65 -5.04
C GLY A 361 -41.68 21.34 -4.78
N GLY A 362 -40.96 20.85 -5.78
CA GLY A 362 -40.20 19.62 -5.66
C GLY A 362 -39.00 19.73 -4.72
N ASP A 363 -38.67 18.68 -3.96
CA ASP A 363 -37.43 18.66 -3.18
C ASP A 363 -36.22 18.51 -4.10
N GLY A 364 -35.08 19.12 -3.78
CA GLY A 364 -33.86 18.92 -4.55
C GLY A 364 -33.32 17.48 -4.42
N GLY A 365 -32.48 17.06 -5.37
CA GLY A 365 -31.82 15.77 -5.33
C GLY A 365 -30.60 15.76 -4.39
N GLY A 366 -30.32 14.62 -3.77
CA GLY A 366 -29.01 14.29 -3.17
C GLY A 366 -28.79 14.75 -1.73
N PRO A 367 -27.54 14.69 -1.23
CA PRO A 367 -27.22 15.00 0.16
C PRO A 367 -27.37 16.50 0.45
N GLY A 368 -27.99 16.85 1.57
CA GLY A 368 -28.22 18.24 1.98
C GLY A 368 -29.02 19.05 0.95
N HIS A 369 -29.91 18.39 0.21
CA HIS A 369 -30.75 19.04 -0.79
C HIS A 369 -31.66 20.12 -0.19
N GLY A 370 -32.00 21.09 -1.03
CA GLY A 370 -32.99 22.10 -0.70
C GLY A 370 -34.39 21.50 -0.60
N ARG A 371 -35.12 21.82 0.47
CA ARG A 371 -36.52 21.42 0.61
C ARG A 371 -37.41 22.26 -0.31
N GLY A 372 -38.33 21.60 -1.01
CA GLY A 372 -39.41 22.23 -1.74
C GLY A 372 -40.46 22.84 -0.80
N ALA A 373 -40.94 24.03 -1.16
CA ALA A 373 -41.86 24.81 -0.33
C ALA A 373 -43.33 24.57 -0.67
N SER A 374 -44.20 24.64 0.34
CA SER A 374 -45.66 24.60 0.17
C SER A 374 -46.25 26.01 0.23
N GLY A 375 -47.26 26.29 -0.60
CA GLY A 375 -47.85 27.62 -0.68
C GLY A 375 -46.94 28.63 -1.39
N PRO A 376 -47.24 29.94 -1.37
CA PRO A 376 -46.49 30.97 -2.08
C PRO A 376 -45.15 31.32 -1.39
N LEU A 377 -44.38 30.31 -1.01
CA LEU A 377 -43.09 30.42 -0.35
C LEU A 377 -41.96 30.02 -1.31
N ALA A 378 -40.81 30.68 -1.17
CA ALA A 378 -39.61 30.32 -1.90
C ALA A 378 -39.07 28.97 -1.45
N GLY A 379 -38.54 28.20 -2.40
CA GLY A 379 -37.86 26.95 -2.11
C GLY A 379 -36.50 27.20 -1.43
N LEU A 380 -36.00 26.21 -0.68
CA LEU A 380 -34.73 26.35 0.02
C LEU A 380 -33.55 25.99 -0.89
N SER A 381 -32.45 26.72 -0.76
CA SER A 381 -31.18 26.33 -1.39
C SER A 381 -30.60 25.06 -0.74
N ALA A 382 -29.83 24.30 -1.50
CA ALA A 382 -29.09 23.17 -0.98
C ALA A 382 -27.94 23.63 -0.05
N THR A 383 -27.60 22.77 0.91
CA THR A 383 -26.52 22.98 1.88
C THR A 383 -25.43 21.92 1.82
N GLY A 384 -25.70 20.75 1.22
CA GLY A 384 -24.71 19.68 1.03
C GLY A 384 -24.06 19.74 -0.34
N PHE A 385 -22.76 19.46 -0.44
CA PHE A 385 -22.03 19.46 -1.71
C PHE A 385 -22.70 18.57 -2.76
N GLY A 386 -22.89 19.14 -3.96
CA GLY A 386 -23.61 18.50 -5.06
C GLY A 386 -25.13 18.39 -4.88
N GLY A 387 -25.71 18.86 -3.78
CA GLY A 387 -27.14 18.85 -3.53
C GLY A 387 -27.91 19.81 -4.44
N GLY A 388 -29.07 19.38 -4.94
CA GLY A 388 -29.96 20.20 -5.76
C GLY A 388 -30.84 21.14 -4.93
N GLY A 389 -31.22 22.28 -5.52
CA GLY A 389 -32.11 23.26 -4.88
C GLY A 389 -33.57 22.81 -4.82
N GLY A 390 -34.31 23.28 -3.82
CA GLY A 390 -35.74 22.96 -3.64
C GLY A 390 -36.66 23.93 -4.39
N GLY A 391 -37.74 23.41 -4.96
CA GLY A 391 -38.77 24.13 -5.71
C GLY A 391 -39.53 25.14 -4.87
N GLY A 392 -39.84 26.30 -5.45
CA GLY A 392 -40.80 27.24 -4.88
C GLY A 392 -42.23 26.71 -5.01
N GLY A 393 -43.08 26.99 -4.03
CA GLY A 393 -44.49 26.62 -4.11
C GLY A 393 -45.31 27.64 -4.91
N ALA A 394 -46.64 27.54 -4.83
CA ALA A 394 -47.55 28.51 -5.45
C ALA A 394 -48.76 28.83 -4.55
N SER A 395 -49.45 29.94 -4.83
CA SER A 395 -50.76 30.21 -4.24
C SER A 395 -51.87 29.37 -4.88
N THR A 396 -52.98 29.20 -4.18
CA THR A 396 -54.20 28.53 -4.67
C THR A 396 -55.22 29.56 -5.16
N GLY A 397 -56.13 29.16 -6.05
CA GLY A 397 -57.27 29.99 -6.50
C GLY A 397 -57.28 30.31 -8.00
N ALA A 398 -58.14 31.24 -8.42
CA ALA A 398 -58.39 31.57 -9.83
C ALA A 398 -57.22 32.31 -10.53
N ALA A 399 -56.30 32.88 -9.75
CA ALA A 399 -55.10 33.56 -10.23
C ALA A 399 -53.87 33.12 -9.40
N PRO A 400 -53.39 31.88 -9.58
CA PRO A 400 -52.28 31.36 -8.80
C PRO A 400 -50.96 32.03 -9.22
N VAL A 401 -50.10 32.27 -8.23
CA VAL A 401 -48.78 32.92 -8.36
C VAL A 401 -47.75 31.97 -7.80
N GLY A 402 -46.74 31.63 -8.60
CA GLY A 402 -45.61 30.82 -8.14
C GLY A 402 -44.52 31.65 -7.47
N SER A 403 -43.66 30.96 -6.73
CA SER A 403 -42.52 31.52 -6.01
C SER A 403 -41.19 30.97 -6.54
N PRO A 404 -40.08 31.71 -6.35
CA PRO A 404 -38.77 31.27 -6.82
C PRO A 404 -38.27 30.02 -6.06
N GLY A 405 -37.48 29.20 -6.75
CA GLY A 405 -36.77 28.05 -6.17
C GLY A 405 -35.46 28.42 -5.48
N GLY A 406 -34.85 27.44 -4.81
CA GLY A 406 -33.54 27.55 -4.20
C GLY A 406 -32.39 27.21 -5.17
N ALA A 407 -31.19 27.70 -4.83
CA ALA A 407 -29.97 27.41 -5.57
C ALA A 407 -29.45 25.99 -5.28
N GLY A 408 -28.72 25.42 -6.23
CA GLY A 408 -27.95 24.19 -6.01
C GLY A 408 -26.65 24.49 -5.24
N ALA A 409 -26.09 23.47 -4.60
CA ALA A 409 -24.83 23.58 -3.88
C ALA A 409 -23.63 23.28 -4.81
N PRO A 410 -22.45 23.86 -4.54
CA PRO A 410 -21.24 23.54 -5.30
C PRO A 410 -20.84 22.07 -5.13
N GLY A 411 -20.04 21.56 -6.05
CA GLY A 411 -19.40 20.26 -5.94
C GLY A 411 -18.24 20.25 -4.94
N ILE A 412 -17.51 19.14 -4.88
CA ILE A 412 -16.30 19.01 -4.06
C ILE A 412 -15.31 18.03 -4.72
N VAL A 413 -14.01 18.26 -4.53
CA VAL A 413 -12.96 17.30 -4.88
C VAL A 413 -12.11 17.01 -3.65
N ILE A 414 -11.96 15.74 -3.30
CA ILE A 414 -11.16 15.27 -2.17
C ILE A 414 -10.04 14.38 -2.72
N VAL A 415 -8.81 14.64 -2.30
CA VAL A 415 -7.61 13.89 -2.69
C VAL A 415 -6.97 13.32 -1.44
N GLU A 416 -6.92 11.99 -1.34
CA GLU A 416 -6.25 11.25 -0.27
C GLU A 416 -4.99 10.60 -0.85
N TYR A 417 -3.81 10.86 -0.29
CA TYR A 417 -2.51 10.46 -0.87
C TYR A 417 -1.49 9.94 0.15
#